data_AF-A0A2G9Z3M8-F1
#
_entry.id   AF-A0A2G9Z3M8-F1
#
_cell.length_a   1.000
_cell.length_b   1.000
_cell.length_c   1.000
_cell.angle_alpha   90.00
_cell.angle_beta   90.00
_cell.angle_gamma   90.00
#
_symmetry.space_group_name_H-M   'P 1'
#
loop_
_entity.id
_entity.type
_entity.pdbx_description
1 polymer ?
#
loop_
_entity_poly.entity_id
_entity_poly.type
_entity_poly.pdbx_seq_one_letter_code
_entity_poly.pdbx_strand_id
1 'polypeptide(L)'
;MVFNEQKINMKVMQLRKETNRRELIDFYLNIENDKKDKEIPSDYNSLDWNNANELDCWLLNNGYKRGVISGFKKWAYVKLSKDDILDLAISDSIPQFKNKGQRLRDLMDTKEFMAWKPNKDPLPIWYDSLSKGVFDEKFSIIMRPACESEKRQGTKFYIEDGTGRALCYLRSILKLNKESEMLGFIGYAPDQESIFLQKELDEEFSKENCRNYLTIELLEIACSRKLTR
;
A
#
# COMPACT_ATOMS: atom_id res chain seq x y z
N MET A 1 35.14 26.13 10.24
CA MET A 1 34.39 25.19 9.39
C MET A 1 32.94 25.24 9.84
N VAL A 2 32.08 25.84 9.03
CA VAL A 2 30.63 25.86 9.27
C VAL A 2 30.11 24.52 8.78
N PHE A 3 29.72 23.62 9.69
CA PHE A 3 28.98 22.44 9.32
C PHE A 3 27.61 22.89 8.84
N ASN A 4 27.43 22.87 7.52
CA ASN A 4 26.17 23.12 6.88
C ASN A 4 25.29 21.91 7.18
N GLU A 5 24.45 21.99 8.22
CA GLU A 5 23.38 21.04 8.46
C GLU A 5 22.37 21.16 7.31
N GLN A 6 22.66 20.49 6.20
CA GLN A 6 21.61 20.10 5.27
C GLN A 6 20.71 19.13 6.04
N LYS A 7 19.66 19.68 6.66
CA LYS A 7 18.49 18.90 7.05
C LYS A 7 17.99 18.22 5.78
N ILE A 8 18.39 16.97 5.58
CA ILE A 8 17.78 16.09 4.61
C ILE A 8 16.33 15.99 5.07
N ASN A 9 15.46 16.75 4.41
CA ASN A 9 14.05 16.79 4.69
C ASN A 9 13.46 15.49 4.13
N MET A 10 13.74 14.37 4.80
CA MET A 10 13.06 13.11 4.54
C MET A 10 11.60 13.34 4.90
N LYS A 11 10.77 13.66 3.91
CA LYS A 11 9.31 13.68 4.06
C LYS A 11 8.87 12.23 4.23
N VAL A 12 8.85 11.79 5.48
CA VAL A 12 8.35 10.47 5.87
C VAL A 12 6.83 10.45 5.74
N MET A 13 6.26 9.31 5.33
CA MET A 13 4.82 9.06 5.26
C MET A 13 4.07 9.59 6.50
N GLN A 14 2.97 10.30 6.31
CA GLN A 14 2.24 10.89 7.43
C GLN A 14 1.16 9.93 7.96
N LEU A 15 1.34 9.42 9.18
CA LEU A 15 0.31 8.66 9.89
C LEU A 15 -0.97 9.50 10.07
N ARG A 16 -2.10 8.91 9.71
CA ARG A 16 -3.45 9.48 9.89
C ARG A 16 -4.17 8.79 11.05
N LYS A 17 -4.17 7.46 11.06
CA LYS A 17 -4.69 6.63 12.16
C LYS A 17 -4.07 5.24 12.14
N GLU A 18 -4.10 4.57 13.29
CA GLU A 18 -3.97 3.11 13.33
C GLU A 18 -5.32 2.47 13.03
N THR A 19 -5.30 1.32 12.37
CA THR A 19 -6.49 0.54 12.05
C THR A 19 -6.22 -0.94 12.25
N ASN A 20 -7.26 -1.71 12.50
CA ASN A 20 -7.16 -3.15 12.70
C ASN A 20 -7.51 -3.93 11.42
N ARG A 21 -7.28 -5.24 11.46
CA ARG A 21 -7.59 -6.16 10.36
C ARG A 21 -9.03 -6.04 9.87
N ARG A 22 -10.00 -6.00 10.78
CA ARG A 22 -11.42 -5.93 10.43
C ARG A 22 -11.74 -4.68 9.64
N GLU A 23 -11.30 -3.53 10.15
CA GLU A 23 -11.51 -2.23 9.47
C GLU A 23 -10.85 -2.18 8.08
N LEU A 24 -9.66 -2.77 7.90
CA LEU A 24 -9.07 -2.88 6.57
C LEU A 24 -9.90 -3.78 5.66
N ILE A 25 -10.34 -4.95 6.15
CA ILE A 25 -11.15 -5.88 5.37
C ILE A 25 -12.49 -5.24 5.00
N ASP A 26 -13.15 -4.54 5.93
CA ASP A 26 -14.35 -3.74 5.67
C ASP A 26 -14.11 -2.74 4.52
N PHE A 27 -13.03 -1.96 4.61
CA PHE A 27 -12.65 -1.01 3.55
C PHE A 27 -12.44 -1.69 2.20
N TYR A 28 -11.68 -2.79 2.18
CA TYR A 28 -11.37 -3.54 0.97
C TYR A 28 -12.64 -4.14 0.34
N LEU A 29 -13.50 -4.77 1.14
CA LEU A 29 -14.73 -5.40 0.66
C LEU A 29 -15.73 -4.38 0.14
N ASN A 30 -15.86 -3.21 0.79
CA ASN A 30 -16.72 -2.14 0.28
C ASN A 30 -16.30 -1.68 -1.12
N ILE A 31 -14.99 -1.57 -1.36
CA ILE A 31 -14.45 -1.23 -2.68
C ILE A 31 -14.70 -2.35 -3.70
N GLU A 32 -14.56 -3.61 -3.29
CA GLU A 32 -14.82 -4.74 -4.19
C GLU A 32 -16.31 -4.87 -4.52
N ASN A 33 -17.19 -4.59 -3.57
CA ASN A 33 -18.64 -4.50 -3.79
C ASN A 33 -18.95 -3.43 -4.85
N ASP A 34 -18.43 -2.20 -4.69
CA ASP A 34 -18.60 -1.11 -5.66
C ASP A 34 -18.06 -1.45 -7.06
N LYS A 35 -16.98 -2.24 -7.14
CA LYS A 35 -16.33 -2.59 -8.42
C LYS A 35 -16.97 -3.78 -9.13
N LYS A 36 -17.47 -4.76 -8.37
CA LYS A 36 -17.89 -6.07 -8.89
C LYS A 36 -19.40 -6.30 -8.76
N ASP A 37 -20.13 -5.35 -8.17
CA ASP A 37 -21.55 -5.48 -7.84
C ASP A 37 -21.79 -6.79 -7.05
N LYS A 38 -20.91 -7.04 -6.08
CA LYS A 38 -20.85 -8.31 -5.35
C LYS A 38 -21.15 -8.07 -3.89
N GLU A 39 -22.32 -8.54 -3.46
CA GLU A 39 -22.72 -8.51 -2.06
C GLU A 39 -21.72 -9.24 -1.16
N ILE A 40 -21.48 -8.65 0.00
CA ILE A 40 -20.67 -9.27 1.06
C ILE A 40 -21.49 -10.43 1.64
N PRO A 41 -20.94 -11.66 1.68
CA PRO A 41 -21.66 -12.82 2.21
C PRO A 41 -22.14 -12.62 3.65
N SER A 42 -23.29 -13.21 3.99
CA SER A 42 -23.98 -12.98 5.27
C SER A 42 -23.24 -13.51 6.50
N ASP A 43 -22.37 -14.51 6.33
CA ASP A 43 -21.52 -15.10 7.37
C ASP A 43 -20.33 -14.22 7.76
N TYR A 44 -20.11 -13.10 7.06
CA TYR A 44 -19.03 -12.15 7.32
C TYR A 44 -18.96 -11.68 8.79
N ASN A 45 -20.12 -11.41 9.40
CA ASN A 45 -20.17 -10.92 10.78
C ASN A 45 -19.89 -12.01 11.83
N SER A 46 -19.91 -13.29 11.43
CA SER A 46 -19.65 -14.44 12.30
C SER A 46 -18.21 -14.94 12.27
N LEU A 47 -17.34 -14.36 11.43
CA LEU A 47 -15.95 -14.78 11.30
C LEU A 47 -15.15 -14.55 12.59
N ASP A 48 -14.22 -15.47 12.89
CA ASP A 48 -13.21 -15.24 13.93
C ASP A 48 -12.14 -14.26 13.42
N TRP A 49 -12.29 -13.00 13.85
CA TRP A 49 -11.38 -11.92 13.49
C TRP A 49 -9.95 -12.08 14.00
N ASN A 50 -9.71 -12.99 14.94
CA ASN A 50 -8.37 -13.27 15.47
C ASN A 50 -7.65 -14.36 14.66
N ASN A 51 -8.38 -15.22 13.94
CA ASN A 51 -7.81 -16.31 13.17
C ASN A 51 -7.48 -15.88 11.72
N ALA A 52 -6.23 -15.48 11.50
CA ALA A 52 -5.79 -15.02 10.17
C ALA A 52 -5.99 -16.07 9.06
N ASN A 53 -5.84 -17.36 9.36
CA ASN A 53 -5.94 -18.43 8.36
C ASN A 53 -7.40 -18.71 7.97
N GLU A 54 -8.31 -18.66 8.92
CA GLU A 54 -9.75 -18.80 8.63
C GLU A 54 -10.25 -17.64 7.78
N LEU A 55 -9.87 -16.42 8.12
CA LEU A 55 -10.16 -15.23 7.31
C LEU A 55 -9.57 -15.33 5.91
N ASP A 56 -8.34 -15.85 5.80
CA ASP A 56 -7.68 -16.08 4.51
C ASP A 56 -8.47 -17.05 3.62
N CYS A 57 -8.87 -18.19 4.19
CA CYS A 57 -9.68 -19.19 3.54
C CYS A 57 -11.05 -18.62 3.15
N TRP A 58 -11.69 -17.85 4.02
CA TRP A 58 -12.96 -17.22 3.72
C TRP A 58 -12.85 -16.22 2.57
N LEU A 59 -11.82 -15.36 2.56
CA LEU A 59 -11.55 -14.44 1.46
C LEU A 59 -11.33 -15.20 0.14
N LEU A 60 -10.53 -16.26 0.16
CA LEU A 60 -10.29 -17.10 -1.01
C LEU A 60 -11.58 -17.73 -1.54
N ASN A 61 -12.33 -18.39 -0.67
CA ASN A 61 -13.56 -19.12 -1.03
C ASN A 61 -14.62 -18.18 -1.61
N ASN A 62 -14.57 -16.90 -1.22
CA ASN A 62 -15.42 -15.85 -1.75
C ASN A 62 -14.77 -15.05 -2.89
N GLY A 63 -13.68 -15.51 -3.49
CA GLY A 63 -13.07 -14.88 -4.67
C GLY A 63 -12.48 -13.48 -4.41
N TYR A 64 -12.14 -13.19 -3.16
CA TYR A 64 -11.47 -11.97 -2.73
C TYR A 64 -9.96 -12.17 -2.65
N LYS A 65 -9.23 -11.05 -2.59
CA LYS A 65 -7.79 -11.08 -2.40
C LYS A 65 -7.47 -11.61 -1.00
N ARG A 66 -6.49 -12.51 -0.93
CA ARG A 66 -6.05 -13.18 0.29
C ARG A 66 -4.59 -12.86 0.63
N GLY A 67 -4.14 -13.37 1.76
CA GLY A 67 -2.76 -13.46 2.20
C GLY A 67 -2.38 -12.27 3.06
N VAL A 68 -1.99 -11.19 2.40
CA VAL A 68 -1.50 -9.98 3.07
C VAL A 68 -2.62 -9.30 3.87
N ILE A 69 -3.83 -9.18 3.32
CA ILE A 69 -4.93 -8.43 3.96
C ILE A 69 -5.36 -9.09 5.29
N SER A 70 -5.50 -10.41 5.33
CA SER A 70 -5.79 -11.23 6.53
C SER A 70 -4.55 -11.39 7.42
N GLY A 71 -3.36 -11.39 6.83
CA GLY A 71 -2.11 -11.71 7.50
C GLY A 71 -1.67 -10.74 8.59
N PHE A 72 -2.02 -9.45 8.51
CA PHE A 72 -1.64 -8.47 9.54
C PHE A 72 -2.79 -8.20 10.52
N LYS A 73 -2.46 -8.10 11.82
CA LYS A 73 -3.37 -7.72 12.91
C LYS A 73 -3.64 -6.21 12.94
N LYS A 74 -2.60 -5.42 12.65
CA LYS A 74 -2.66 -3.94 12.66
C LYS A 74 -2.04 -3.33 11.42
N TRP A 75 -2.60 -2.18 11.06
CA TRP A 75 -2.32 -1.43 9.86
C TRP A 75 -2.24 0.06 10.16
N ALA A 76 -1.35 0.76 9.46
CA ALA A 76 -1.18 2.19 9.55
C ALA A 76 -1.88 2.82 8.34
N TYR A 77 -2.87 3.68 8.59
CA TYR A 77 -3.46 4.49 7.55
C TYR A 77 -2.65 5.76 7.39
N VAL A 78 -2.04 5.93 6.22
CA VAL A 78 -1.03 6.97 5.98
C VAL A 78 -1.39 7.83 4.77
N LYS A 79 -0.88 9.07 4.78
CA LYS A 79 -0.79 9.92 3.59
C LYS A 79 0.62 9.82 3.01
N LEU A 80 0.68 9.56 1.71
CA LEU A 80 1.90 9.38 0.95
C LEU A 80 2.28 10.68 0.25
N SER A 81 3.53 11.10 0.40
CA SER A 81 4.14 12.12 -0.43
C SER A 81 4.40 11.59 -1.85
N LYS A 82 4.79 12.49 -2.76
CA LYS A 82 5.19 12.10 -4.11
C LYS A 82 6.43 11.18 -4.10
N ASP A 83 7.41 11.48 -3.24
CA ASP A 83 8.63 10.68 -3.10
C ASP A 83 8.32 9.29 -2.51
N ASP A 84 7.40 9.22 -1.53
CA ASP A 84 6.92 7.95 -0.99
C ASP A 84 6.33 7.07 -2.10
N ILE A 85 5.48 7.64 -2.97
CA ILE A 85 4.86 6.91 -4.09
C ILE A 85 5.94 6.43 -5.07
N LEU A 86 6.90 7.27 -5.41
CA LEU A 86 7.98 6.94 -6.35
C LEU A 86 8.78 5.72 -5.90
N ASP A 87 8.95 5.53 -4.60
CA ASP A 87 9.79 4.45 -4.06
C ASP A 87 9.00 3.16 -3.77
N LEU A 88 7.68 3.14 -4.04
CA LEU A 88 6.85 1.92 -3.91
C LEU A 88 7.20 0.90 -5.00
N ALA A 89 7.38 -0.35 -4.59
CA ALA A 89 7.42 -1.48 -5.50
C ALA A 89 6.01 -1.85 -5.99
N ILE A 90 5.93 -2.27 -7.24
CA ILE A 90 4.70 -2.68 -7.89
C ILE A 90 4.78 -4.11 -8.38
N SER A 91 3.60 -4.70 -8.60
CA SER A 91 3.49 -6.02 -9.21
C SER A 91 4.15 -6.09 -10.58
N ASP A 92 4.98 -7.12 -10.76
CA ASP A 92 5.59 -7.52 -12.02
C ASP A 92 4.58 -8.10 -13.03
N SER A 93 3.33 -8.28 -12.60
CA SER A 93 2.26 -8.82 -13.43
C SER A 93 1.75 -7.85 -14.49
N ILE A 94 2.24 -6.60 -14.53
CA ILE A 94 1.88 -5.63 -15.56
C ILE A 94 2.75 -5.87 -16.80
N PRO A 95 2.21 -6.44 -17.89
CA PRO A 95 3.02 -6.88 -19.02
C PRO A 95 3.83 -5.75 -19.67
N GLN A 96 3.30 -4.53 -19.67
CA GLN A 96 3.97 -3.35 -20.22
C GLN A 96 5.25 -2.96 -19.47
N PHE A 97 5.38 -3.39 -18.20
CA PHE A 97 6.54 -3.10 -17.36
C PHE A 97 7.39 -4.34 -17.09
N LYS A 98 7.13 -5.45 -17.80
CA LYS A 98 7.93 -6.66 -17.68
C LYS A 98 9.39 -6.34 -18.00
N ASN A 99 10.31 -6.82 -17.15
CA ASN A 99 11.75 -6.55 -17.21
C ASN A 99 12.16 -5.07 -17.02
N LYS A 100 11.25 -4.21 -16.58
CA LYS A 100 11.59 -2.88 -16.04
C LYS A 100 11.84 -3.02 -14.53
N GLY A 101 12.46 -2.01 -13.91
CA GLY A 101 12.57 -1.96 -12.44
C GLY A 101 11.18 -2.03 -11.79
N GLN A 102 11.09 -2.63 -10.60
CA GLN A 102 9.81 -2.81 -9.92
C GLN A 102 9.35 -1.57 -9.15
N ARG A 103 10.18 -0.52 -9.02
CA ARG A 103 9.75 0.73 -8.36
C ARG A 103 9.08 1.67 -9.34
N LEU A 104 8.10 2.43 -8.87
CA LEU A 104 7.42 3.43 -9.70
C LEU A 104 8.40 4.47 -10.30
N ARG A 105 9.45 4.85 -9.55
CA ARG A 105 10.54 5.70 -10.02
C ARG A 105 11.28 5.14 -11.24
N ASP A 106 11.44 3.83 -11.31
CA ASP A 106 12.18 3.20 -12.41
C ASP A 106 11.37 3.22 -13.72
N LEU A 107 10.09 3.58 -13.66
CA LEU A 107 9.15 3.58 -14.78
C LEU A 107 8.84 4.97 -15.34
N MET A 108 9.03 6.04 -14.56
CA MET A 108 8.48 7.37 -14.86
C MET A 108 8.98 7.99 -16.18
N ASP A 109 10.18 7.66 -16.62
CA ASP A 109 10.74 8.15 -17.89
C ASP A 109 10.40 7.27 -19.10
N THR A 110 9.66 6.17 -18.90
CA THR A 110 9.29 5.25 -19.97
C THR A 110 8.07 5.76 -20.75
N LYS A 111 8.04 5.49 -22.06
CA LYS A 111 6.87 5.81 -22.90
C LYS A 111 5.64 5.02 -22.46
N GLU A 112 5.87 3.80 -21.99
CA GLU A 112 4.88 2.87 -21.48
C GLU A 112 4.17 3.44 -20.25
N PHE A 113 4.91 4.04 -19.31
CA PHE A 113 4.32 4.72 -18.15
C PHE A 113 3.44 5.90 -18.56
N MET A 114 3.95 6.74 -19.48
CA MET A 114 3.20 7.91 -19.95
C MET A 114 1.92 7.52 -20.70
N ALA A 115 1.97 6.45 -21.50
CA ALA A 115 0.83 5.95 -22.27
C ALA A 115 -0.09 5.00 -21.47
N TRP A 116 0.27 4.63 -20.24
CA TRP A 116 -0.42 3.56 -19.51
C TRP A 116 -1.90 3.87 -19.28
N LYS A 117 -2.76 2.89 -19.52
CA LYS A 117 -4.18 2.93 -19.15
C LYS A 117 -4.65 1.54 -18.73
N PRO A 118 -5.70 1.43 -17.89
CA PRO A 118 -6.34 0.17 -17.61
C PRO A 118 -6.76 -0.53 -18.89
N ASN A 119 -6.47 -1.83 -18.98
CA ASN A 119 -6.96 -2.68 -20.06
C ASN A 119 -8.33 -3.27 -19.69
N LYS A 120 -9.32 -2.40 -19.48
CA LYS A 120 -10.72 -2.78 -19.17
C LYS A 120 -11.69 -1.83 -19.89
N ASP A 121 -12.81 -2.39 -20.32
CA ASP A 121 -13.95 -1.66 -20.88
C ASP A 121 -15.24 -2.19 -20.21
N PRO A 122 -16.00 -1.37 -19.47
CA PRO A 122 -15.72 0.04 -19.16
C PRO A 122 -14.46 0.24 -18.33
N LEU A 123 -13.93 1.47 -18.37
CA LEU A 123 -12.78 1.85 -17.54
C LEU A 123 -13.16 1.76 -16.05
N PRO A 124 -12.20 1.40 -15.17
CA PRO A 124 -12.47 1.36 -13.73
C PRO A 124 -12.94 2.71 -13.18
N ILE A 125 -13.84 2.69 -12.20
CA ILE A 125 -14.45 3.87 -11.58
C ILE A 125 -13.45 4.93 -11.06
N TRP A 126 -12.23 4.50 -10.73
CA TRP A 126 -11.18 5.37 -10.23
C TRP A 126 -10.41 6.10 -11.34
N TYR A 127 -10.46 5.63 -12.60
CA TYR A 127 -9.55 6.08 -13.64
C TYR A 127 -9.75 7.55 -14.01
N ASP A 128 -10.99 7.98 -14.25
CA ASP A 128 -11.26 9.36 -14.68
C ASP A 128 -10.80 10.38 -13.61
N SER A 129 -11.17 10.15 -12.35
CA SER A 129 -10.76 11.00 -11.22
C SER A 129 -9.23 11.05 -11.05
N LEU A 130 -8.58 9.89 -10.95
CA LEU A 130 -7.14 9.82 -10.72
C LEU A 130 -6.34 10.36 -11.91
N SER A 131 -6.83 10.21 -13.15
CA SER A 131 -6.18 10.76 -14.35
C SER A 131 -6.16 12.30 -14.37
N LYS A 132 -7.11 12.94 -13.67
CA LYS A 132 -7.20 14.41 -13.47
C LYS A 132 -6.50 14.87 -12.18
N GLY A 133 -5.88 13.94 -11.45
CA GLY A 133 -5.16 14.24 -10.22
C GLY A 133 -6.08 14.56 -9.05
N VAL A 134 -7.33 14.07 -9.11
CA VAL A 134 -8.33 14.19 -8.04
C VAL A 134 -8.35 12.88 -7.26
N PHE A 135 -7.96 12.94 -5.98
CA PHE A 135 -7.89 11.78 -5.11
C PHE A 135 -9.13 11.67 -4.22
N ASP A 136 -9.59 10.43 -4.00
CA ASP A 136 -10.68 10.06 -3.09
C ASP A 136 -10.15 8.95 -2.18
N GLU A 137 -10.51 8.99 -0.89
CA GLU A 137 -10.10 8.00 0.11
C GLU A 137 -10.50 6.57 -0.27
N LYS A 138 -11.60 6.35 -0.98
CA LYS A 138 -11.97 5.01 -1.49
C LYS A 138 -10.96 4.47 -2.52
N PHE A 139 -10.08 5.31 -3.05
CA PHE A 139 -8.99 4.90 -3.94
C PHE A 139 -7.68 4.64 -3.20
N SER A 140 -7.69 4.60 -1.86
CA SER A 140 -6.52 4.25 -1.07
C SER A 140 -5.93 2.89 -1.47
N ILE A 141 -4.60 2.83 -1.50
CA ILE A 141 -3.86 1.61 -1.83
C ILE A 141 -3.59 0.78 -0.58
N ILE A 142 -3.39 -0.53 -0.77
CA ILE A 142 -3.00 -1.44 0.31
C ILE A 142 -1.55 -1.84 0.05
N MET A 143 -0.71 -1.70 1.07
CA MET A 143 0.71 -1.95 0.99
C MET A 143 1.14 -2.89 2.10
N ARG A 144 2.19 -3.65 1.82
CA ARG A 144 2.95 -4.39 2.82
C ARG A 144 4.42 -3.97 2.77
N PRO A 145 5.19 -4.28 3.82
CA PRO A 145 6.63 -4.22 3.73
C PRO A 145 7.15 -5.08 2.58
N ALA A 146 8.21 -4.58 1.94
CA ALA A 146 8.88 -5.27 0.86
C ALA A 146 9.51 -6.58 1.37
N CYS A 147 9.44 -7.65 0.58
CA CYS A 147 10.21 -8.87 0.84
C CYS A 147 11.67 -8.67 0.42
N GLU A 148 12.56 -9.61 0.74
CA GLU A 148 14.00 -9.42 0.49
C GLU A 148 14.36 -9.16 -0.98
N SER A 149 13.70 -9.82 -1.93
CA SER A 149 13.95 -9.59 -3.36
C SER A 149 13.54 -8.19 -3.81
N GLU A 150 12.51 -7.62 -3.18
CA GLU A 150 12.03 -6.25 -3.41
C GLU A 150 12.95 -5.24 -2.70
N LYS A 151 13.33 -5.49 -1.43
CA LYS A 151 14.26 -4.63 -0.66
C LYS A 151 15.61 -4.48 -1.35
N ARG A 152 16.14 -5.55 -1.96
CA ARG A 152 17.39 -5.49 -2.76
C ARG A 152 17.32 -4.52 -3.93
N GLN A 153 16.11 -4.18 -4.40
CA GLN A 153 15.88 -3.16 -5.43
C GLN A 153 15.72 -1.76 -4.85
N GLY A 154 15.88 -1.59 -3.53
CA GLY A 154 15.81 -0.31 -2.83
C GLY A 154 14.39 0.15 -2.56
N THR A 155 13.41 -0.75 -2.43
CA THR A 155 12.06 -0.41 -1.99
C THR A 155 11.82 -0.82 -0.55
N LYS A 156 11.02 -0.02 0.18
CA LYS A 156 10.60 -0.35 1.55
C LYS A 156 9.23 -1.02 1.58
N PHE A 157 8.37 -0.71 0.61
CA PHE A 157 6.98 -1.14 0.60
C PHE A 157 6.57 -1.60 -0.79
N TYR A 158 5.78 -2.65 -0.82
CA TYR A 158 5.17 -3.20 -2.03
C TYR A 158 3.67 -2.89 -2.04
N ILE A 159 3.16 -2.46 -3.19
CA ILE A 159 1.73 -2.23 -3.40
C ILE A 159 1.05 -3.58 -3.60
N GLU A 160 0.39 -4.03 -2.55
CA GLU A 160 -0.40 -5.24 -2.58
C GLU A 160 -1.67 -5.01 -3.42
N ASP A 161 -2.44 -3.96 -3.15
CA ASP A 161 -3.60 -3.61 -3.95
C ASP A 161 -3.56 -2.15 -4.38
N GLY A 162 -3.83 -1.91 -5.67
CA GLY A 162 -3.95 -0.56 -6.21
C GLY A 162 -2.79 -0.09 -7.07
N THR A 163 -1.96 -0.98 -7.61
CA THR A 163 -0.88 -0.62 -8.55
C THR A 163 -1.35 0.29 -9.68
N GLY A 164 -2.47 -0.04 -10.33
CA GLY A 164 -3.03 0.78 -11.39
C GLY A 164 -3.50 2.17 -10.92
N ARG A 165 -3.98 2.27 -9.68
CA ARG A 165 -4.38 3.53 -9.04
C ARG A 165 -3.15 4.40 -8.78
N ALA A 166 -2.10 3.80 -8.22
CA ALA A 166 -0.82 4.45 -7.95
C ALA A 166 -0.16 4.98 -9.23
N LEU A 167 -0.06 4.14 -10.28
CA LEU A 167 0.45 4.53 -11.59
C LEU A 167 -0.32 5.72 -12.20
N CYS A 168 -1.65 5.61 -12.25
CA CYS A 168 -2.51 6.63 -12.85
C CYS A 168 -2.39 7.97 -12.12
N TYR A 169 -2.46 7.94 -10.79
CA TYR A 169 -2.39 9.14 -9.97
C TYR A 169 -1.01 9.78 -10.00
N LEU A 170 0.06 8.99 -9.84
CA LEU A 170 1.44 9.47 -9.92
C LEU A 170 1.69 10.21 -11.23
N ARG A 171 1.31 9.60 -12.36
CA ARG A 171 1.43 10.24 -13.68
C ARG A 171 0.69 11.57 -13.74
N SER A 172 -0.52 11.64 -13.18
CA SER A 172 -1.32 12.86 -13.18
C SER A 172 -0.69 13.97 -12.34
N ILE A 173 -0.25 13.67 -11.11
CA ILE A 173 0.36 14.68 -10.24
C ILE A 173 1.73 15.15 -10.77
N LEU A 174 2.49 14.29 -11.46
CA LEU A 174 3.72 14.69 -12.15
C LEU A 174 3.41 15.67 -13.29
N LYS A 175 2.43 15.34 -14.14
CA LYS A 175 2.01 16.21 -15.25
C LYS A 175 1.47 17.57 -14.76
N LEU A 176 0.73 17.57 -13.67
CA LEU A 176 0.10 18.76 -13.10
C LEU A 176 1.00 19.51 -12.11
N ASN A 177 2.19 18.98 -11.82
CA ASN A 177 3.10 19.46 -10.78
C ASN A 177 2.39 19.69 -9.43
N LYS A 178 1.58 18.71 -9.00
CA LYS A 178 0.82 18.76 -7.73
C LYS A 178 1.53 18.01 -6.62
N GLU A 179 1.27 18.42 -5.38
CA GLU A 179 1.57 17.59 -4.21
C GLU A 179 0.61 16.39 -4.16
N SER A 180 1.06 15.31 -3.53
CA SER A 180 0.25 14.10 -3.39
C SER A 180 -0.78 14.24 -2.27
N GLU A 181 -1.99 13.74 -2.55
CA GLU A 181 -3.06 13.50 -1.59
C GLU A 181 -3.32 12.00 -1.38
N MET A 182 -2.51 11.13 -2.00
CA MET A 182 -2.71 9.69 -1.95
C MET A 182 -2.66 9.18 -0.53
N LEU A 183 -3.63 8.33 -0.22
CA LEU A 183 -3.73 7.62 1.05
C LEU A 183 -3.50 6.13 0.83
N GLY A 184 -3.08 5.43 1.88
CA GLY A 184 -2.90 4.00 1.83
C GLY A 184 -2.79 3.34 3.20
N PHE A 185 -2.95 2.03 3.22
CA PHE A 185 -2.83 1.19 4.41
C PHE A 185 -1.53 0.41 4.35
N ILE A 186 -0.76 0.40 5.44
CA ILE A 186 0.51 -0.34 5.55
C ILE A 186 0.39 -1.36 6.68
N GLY A 187 0.55 -2.65 6.35
CA GLY A 187 0.57 -3.72 7.34
C GLY A 187 1.83 -3.61 8.21
N TYR A 188 1.67 -3.57 9.53
CA TYR A 188 2.81 -3.35 10.44
C TYR A 188 2.86 -4.29 11.65
N ALA A 189 1.79 -5.00 11.96
CA ALA A 189 1.81 -6.03 13.00
C ALA A 189 1.41 -7.36 12.37
N PRO A 190 2.37 -8.17 11.88
CA PRO A 190 2.06 -9.46 11.28
C PRO A 190 1.41 -10.38 12.31
N ASP A 191 0.48 -11.22 11.85
CA ASP A 191 -0.03 -12.33 12.64
C ASP A 191 0.95 -13.49 12.58
N GLN A 192 1.52 -13.84 13.72
CA GLN A 192 2.47 -14.94 13.84
C GLN A 192 1.85 -16.29 13.45
N GLU A 193 0.53 -16.42 13.50
CA GLU A 193 -0.16 -17.65 13.09
C GLU A 193 -0.52 -17.67 11.60
N SER A 194 -0.32 -16.57 10.87
CA SER A 194 -0.62 -16.50 9.43
C SER A 194 0.34 -17.37 8.63
N ILE A 195 -0.17 -18.48 8.08
CA ILE A 195 0.59 -19.39 7.21
C ILE A 195 1.08 -18.66 5.96
N PHE A 196 0.29 -17.73 5.43
CA PHE A 196 0.69 -16.95 4.25
C PHE A 196 1.89 -16.07 4.57
N LEU A 197 1.85 -15.29 5.67
CA LEU A 197 2.97 -14.41 6.00
C LEU A 197 4.24 -15.19 6.32
N GLN A 198 4.14 -16.33 7.00
CA GLN A 198 5.29 -17.19 7.29
C GLN A 198 5.98 -17.73 6.02
N LYS A 199 5.24 -17.90 4.92
CA LYS A 199 5.77 -18.42 3.65
C LYS A 199 6.30 -17.31 2.74
N GLU A 200 5.61 -16.18 2.70
CA GLU A 200 5.82 -15.14 1.69
C GLU A 200 6.63 -13.94 2.21
N LEU A 201 6.67 -13.75 3.53
CA LEU A 201 7.53 -12.76 4.17
C LEU A 201 8.64 -13.48 4.93
N ASP A 202 9.86 -12.96 4.80
CA ASP A 202 11.07 -13.57 5.35
C ASP A 202 10.92 -13.93 6.84
N GLU A 203 11.60 -15.00 7.29
CA GLU A 203 11.57 -15.46 8.68
C GLU A 203 11.96 -14.33 9.65
N GLU A 204 12.92 -13.47 9.29
CA GLU A 204 13.30 -12.29 10.07
C GLU A 204 12.13 -11.31 10.25
N PHE A 205 11.28 -11.13 9.23
CA PHE A 205 10.08 -10.29 9.35
C PHE A 205 9.00 -10.92 10.26
N SER A 206 8.92 -12.25 10.30
CA SER A 206 8.00 -12.99 11.18
C SER A 206 8.46 -13.05 12.65
N LYS A 207 9.77 -13.02 12.88
CA LYS A 207 10.41 -13.17 14.21
C LYS A 207 10.79 -11.83 14.84
N GLU A 208 11.18 -10.85 14.03
CA GLU A 208 11.70 -9.57 14.51
C GLU A 208 10.60 -8.50 14.51
N ASN A 209 10.48 -7.84 15.66
CA ASN A 209 9.47 -6.83 15.94
C ASN A 209 9.32 -5.83 14.77
N CYS A 210 8.30 -5.99 13.93
CA CYS A 210 7.83 -4.95 13.02
C CYS A 210 7.46 -3.66 13.76
N ARG A 211 7.25 -3.77 15.09
CA ARG A 211 7.33 -2.64 16.01
C ARG A 211 8.59 -1.82 15.75
N ASN A 212 9.81 -2.34 15.71
CA ASN A 212 10.99 -1.49 15.52
C ASN A 212 11.01 -0.76 14.16
N TYR A 213 10.57 -1.38 13.06
CA TYR A 213 10.61 -0.73 11.75
C TYR A 213 9.60 0.42 11.61
N LEU A 214 8.35 0.22 12.04
CA LEU A 214 7.30 1.23 11.93
C LEU A 214 7.18 2.09 13.19
N THR A 215 7.56 1.60 14.36
CA THR A 215 7.60 2.39 15.61
C THR A 215 8.82 3.31 15.64
N ILE A 216 9.97 2.97 15.02
CA ILE A 216 11.09 3.94 14.95
C ILE A 216 10.78 5.04 13.92
N GLU A 217 10.36 4.73 12.69
CA GLU A 217 10.01 5.77 11.71
C GLU A 217 8.72 6.53 12.09
N LEU A 218 7.65 5.88 12.56
CA LEU A 218 6.40 6.57 12.97
C LEU A 218 6.52 7.29 14.34
N LEU A 219 7.37 6.84 15.28
CA LEU A 219 7.65 7.63 16.50
C LEU A 219 8.60 8.79 16.21
N GLU A 220 9.55 8.68 15.29
CA GLU A 220 10.33 9.84 14.83
C GLU A 220 9.42 10.89 14.17
N ILE A 221 8.39 10.47 13.42
CA ILE A 221 7.31 11.32 12.88
C ILE A 221 6.49 12.01 13.99
N ALA A 222 6.20 11.32 15.09
CA ALA A 222 5.41 11.87 16.20
C ALA A 222 6.22 12.78 17.13
N CYS A 223 7.50 12.46 17.37
CA CYS A 223 8.39 13.17 18.30
C CYS A 223 9.00 14.45 17.71
N SER A 224 9.25 14.50 16.40
CA SER A 224 9.79 15.71 15.73
C SER A 224 8.81 16.90 15.71
N ARG A 225 7.53 16.71 16.05
CA ARG A 225 6.52 17.77 16.22
C ARG A 225 6.41 18.32 17.65
N LYS A 226 7.08 17.72 18.65
CA LYS A 226 7.07 18.23 20.03
C LYS A 226 8.26 19.15 20.37
N LEU A 227 9.24 19.29 19.47
CA LEU A 227 10.45 20.09 19.70
C LEU A 227 10.48 21.43 18.93
N THR A 228 9.34 21.87 18.37
CA THR A 228 9.20 23.16 17.66
C THR A 228 8.03 24.01 18.18
N ARG A 229 7.83 24.01 19.50
CA ARG A 229 7.06 25.06 20.19
C ARG A 229 7.93 25.74 21.23
#